data_AF-A0A817D0H9-F1
#
_entry.id   AF-A0A817D0H9-F1
#
_cell.length_a   1.000
_cell.length_b   1.000
_cell.length_c   1.000
_cell.angle_alpha   90.00
_cell.angle_beta   90.00
_cell.angle_gamma   90.00
#
_symmetry.space_group_name_H-M   'P 1'
#
loop_
_entity.id
_entity.type
_entity.pdbx_description
1 polymer ?
#
loop_
_entity_poly.entity_id
_entity_poly.type
_entity_poly.pdbx_seq_one_letter_code
_entity_poly.pdbx_strand_id
1 'polypeptide(L)'
;MTTLKKIAFGYNTMTIYARRPFNVLFIQISDGNYYLAVLRERYIPSEYIHTQVLPKNRCYPVLDLFNDTFRQYEYLRRVKYYPLLCRQDSQLMCFYDEYFMCICDRDRFSNCFEFNNTIKYNCNGKHLCYNDGQCFLNNETCPTTFICVCNDCYYGKQCQFSTKDFIFSLDPILGYHIKPSISLHQEPFIVKFSIIITTIMLFRINHGFIVYSNISSEKIKRSWLWLLSSRIID
;
A
#
# COMPACT_ATOMS: atom_id res chain seq x y z
N MET A 1 21.04 -3.70 5.58
CA MET A 1 20.04 -4.72 5.19
C MET A 1 18.82 -3.97 4.71
N THR A 2 18.44 -4.14 3.45
CA THR A 2 17.23 -3.53 2.89
C THR A 2 16.09 -4.54 2.96
N THR A 3 14.85 -4.08 3.09
CA THR A 3 13.65 -4.93 3.03
C THR A 3 12.56 -4.14 2.34
N LEU A 4 11.98 -4.74 1.29
CA LEU A 4 10.86 -4.13 0.57
C LEU A 4 9.53 -4.57 1.18
N LYS A 5 8.63 -3.61 1.39
CA LYS A 5 7.27 -3.87 1.86
C LYS A 5 6.27 -2.93 1.19
N LYS A 6 5.14 -3.49 0.73
CA LYS A 6 4.02 -2.72 0.19
C LYS A 6 3.12 -2.25 1.33
N ILE A 7 2.79 -0.97 1.33
CA ILE A 7 1.79 -0.37 2.23
C ILE A 7 0.46 -0.32 1.46
N ALA A 8 -0.63 -0.74 2.09
CA ALA A 8 -1.95 -0.70 1.48
C ALA A 8 -2.47 0.74 1.41
N PHE A 9 -3.29 1.04 0.39
CA PHE A 9 -3.84 2.37 0.19
C PHE A 9 -4.70 2.83 1.39
N GLY A 10 -4.44 4.04 1.88
CA GLY A 10 -5.12 4.61 3.05
C GLY A 10 -4.67 4.07 4.40
N TYR A 11 -3.54 3.34 4.46
CA TYR A 11 -2.88 2.95 5.69
C TYR A 11 -1.51 3.62 5.78
N ASN A 12 -1.15 4.10 6.97
CA ASN A 12 0.18 4.69 7.23
C ASN A 12 1.02 3.81 8.17
N THR A 13 0.47 2.69 8.61
CA THR A 13 1.08 1.76 9.57
C THR A 13 1.60 0.52 8.85
N MET A 14 2.74 0.01 9.30
CA MET A 14 3.31 -1.23 8.79
C MET A 14 4.00 -2.02 9.91
N THR A 15 4.04 -3.34 9.75
CA THR A 15 4.79 -4.24 10.63
C THR A 15 6.01 -4.78 9.90
N ILE A 16 7.24 -4.56 10.36
CA ILE A 16 8.45 -5.08 9.71
C ILE A 16 9.08 -6.14 10.60
N TYR A 17 9.38 -7.31 10.05
CA TYR A 17 10.18 -8.31 10.76
C TYR A 17 11.66 -8.08 10.49
N ALA A 18 12.41 -7.71 11.52
CA ALA A 18 13.84 -7.48 11.41
C ALA A 18 14.61 -8.64 12.03
N ARG A 19 15.21 -9.50 11.19
CA ARG A 19 15.95 -10.69 11.64
C ARG A 19 17.30 -10.36 12.28
N ARG A 20 17.99 -9.32 11.77
CA ARG A 20 19.31 -8.91 12.27
C ARG A 20 19.17 -7.74 13.24
N PRO A 21 20.06 -7.62 14.23
CA PRO A 21 20.09 -6.46 15.11
C PRO A 21 20.40 -5.19 14.31
N PHE A 22 19.74 -4.10 14.66
CA PHE A 22 19.91 -2.78 14.08
C PHE A 22 19.59 -1.71 15.13
N ASN A 23 20.17 -0.52 14.98
CA ASN A 23 19.91 0.61 15.86
C ASN A 23 19.03 1.67 15.20
N VAL A 24 19.06 1.74 13.87
CA VAL A 24 18.36 2.74 13.08
C VAL A 24 17.63 2.07 11.92
N LEU A 25 16.39 2.48 11.70
CA LEU A 25 15.58 2.08 10.55
C LEU A 25 15.03 3.32 9.85
N PHE A 26 15.28 3.41 8.55
CA PHE A 26 14.64 4.39 7.67
C PHE A 26 13.65 3.69 6.75
N ILE A 27 12.59 4.42 6.40
CA ILE A 27 11.61 4.02 5.40
C ILE A 27 11.74 4.99 4.24
N GLN A 28 11.93 4.46 3.04
CA GLN A 28 11.83 5.21 1.80
C GLN A 28 10.46 4.95 1.17
N ILE A 29 9.76 6.01 0.79
CA ILE A 29 8.49 5.92 0.04
C ILE A 29 8.80 6.09 -1.46
N SER A 30 7.86 5.68 -2.32
CA SER A 30 8.00 5.72 -3.78
C SER A 30 8.27 7.11 -4.37
N ASP A 31 7.98 8.17 -3.62
CA ASP A 31 8.29 9.57 -3.99
C ASP A 31 9.76 9.96 -3.74
N GLY A 32 10.56 9.03 -3.21
CA GLY A 32 11.97 9.26 -2.87
C GLY A 32 12.18 9.88 -1.49
N ASN A 33 11.12 10.19 -0.73
CA ASN A 33 11.25 10.75 0.60
C ASN A 33 11.62 9.68 1.64
N TYR A 34 12.50 10.07 2.56
CA TYR A 34 12.94 9.23 3.66
C TYR A 34 12.27 9.63 4.97
N TYR A 35 12.00 8.63 5.82
CA TYR A 35 11.38 8.80 7.12
C TYR A 35 12.13 7.99 8.17
N LEU A 36 12.43 8.61 9.31
CA LEU A 36 13.01 7.92 10.46
C LEU A 36 11.92 7.09 11.17
N ALA A 37 12.05 5.77 11.12
CA ALA A 37 11.05 4.85 11.64
C ALA A 37 11.40 4.36 13.05
N VAL A 38 12.67 4.08 13.29
CA VAL A 38 13.19 3.57 14.56
C VAL A 38 14.57 4.16 14.82
N LEU A 39 14.77 4.64 16.05
CA LEU A 39 16.07 5.03 16.59
C LEU A 39 16.17 4.44 18.01
N ARG A 40 17.16 3.58 18.24
CA ARG A 40 17.36 2.89 19.52
C ARG A 40 18.84 2.80 19.87
N GLU A 41 19.14 2.91 21.16
CA GLU A 41 20.49 2.73 21.70
C GLU A 41 20.83 1.24 21.92
N ARG A 42 19.84 0.44 22.31
CA ARG A 42 19.98 -1.01 22.52
C ARG A 42 19.30 -1.77 21.39
N TYR A 43 20.04 -2.68 20.76
CA TYR A 43 19.47 -3.56 19.74
C TYR A 43 18.64 -4.67 20.39
N ILE A 44 17.59 -5.09 19.69
CA ILE A 44 16.80 -6.25 20.04
C ILE A 44 17.03 -7.30 18.94
N PRO A 45 17.42 -8.53 19.30
CA PRO A 45 17.57 -9.59 18.31
C PRO A 45 16.19 -10.06 17.83
N SER A 46 15.94 -10.01 16.52
CA SER A 46 14.75 -10.59 15.88
C SER A 46 13.40 -10.08 16.43
N GLU A 47 12.88 -8.98 15.87
CA GLU A 47 11.65 -8.34 16.37
C GLU A 47 10.66 -8.01 15.24
N TYR A 48 9.36 -8.03 15.58
CA TYR A 48 8.30 -7.43 14.78
C TYR A 48 8.11 -5.96 15.19
N ILE A 49 8.48 -5.06 14.29
CA ILE A 49 8.44 -3.62 14.50
C ILE A 49 7.12 -3.09 13.97
N HIS A 50 6.28 -2.56 14.85
CA HIS A 50 5.10 -1.80 14.45
C HIS A 50 5.48 -0.33 14.32
N THR A 51 5.43 0.22 13.11
CA THR A 51 5.81 1.60 12.84
C THR A 51 4.77 2.31 11.96
N GLN A 52 4.73 3.63 12.07
CA GLN A 52 3.85 4.49 11.31
C GLN A 52 4.68 5.56 10.59
N VAL A 53 4.38 5.77 9.31
CA VAL A 53 4.93 6.87 8.54
C VAL A 53 4.22 8.15 8.97
N LEU A 54 4.95 9.04 9.65
CA LEU A 54 4.44 10.32 10.14
C LEU A 54 5.23 11.47 9.52
N PRO A 55 4.57 12.58 9.10
CA PRO A 55 5.26 13.73 8.52
C PRO A 55 6.37 14.32 9.41
N LYS A 56 6.17 14.32 10.73
CA LYS A 56 7.17 14.78 11.71
C LYS A 56 8.47 13.97 11.73
N ASN A 57 8.45 12.76 11.16
CA ASN A 57 9.61 11.89 11.09
C ASN A 57 10.31 11.96 9.72
N ARG A 58 9.84 12.84 8.82
CA ARG A 58 10.44 13.01 7.49
C ARG A 58 11.86 13.55 7.63
N CYS A 59 12.77 12.94 6.90
CA CYS A 59 14.13 13.44 6.73
C CYS A 59 14.17 14.29 5.46
N TYR A 60 14.78 15.47 5.55
CA TYR A 60 14.81 16.43 4.45
C TYR A 60 16.18 16.41 3.74
N PRO A 61 16.23 16.72 2.44
CA PRO A 61 17.48 17.06 1.77
C PRO A 61 18.15 18.23 2.47
N VAL A 62 19.47 18.15 2.69
CA VAL A 62 20.21 19.20 3.41
C VAL A 62 20.12 20.55 2.71
N LEU A 63 20.04 20.54 1.37
CA LEU A 63 19.91 21.76 0.56
C LEU A 63 18.60 22.49 0.81
N ASP A 64 17.54 21.78 1.18
CA ASP A 64 16.24 22.40 1.52
C ASP A 64 16.27 23.06 2.89
N LEU A 65 17.16 22.61 3.77
CA LEU A 65 17.34 23.14 5.13
C LEU A 65 18.30 24.32 5.19
N PHE A 66 19.21 24.44 4.21
CA PHE A 66 20.17 25.52 4.14
C PHE A 66 19.60 26.79 3.52
N ASN A 67 20.00 27.94 4.07
CA ASN A 67 19.86 29.24 3.41
C ASN A 67 20.70 29.29 2.13
N ASP A 68 20.36 30.19 1.21
CA ASP A 68 21.01 30.31 -0.10
C ASP A 68 22.53 30.46 -0.03
N THR A 69 23.05 31.12 1.01
CA THR A 69 24.49 31.27 1.23
C THR A 69 25.20 29.95 1.47
N PHE A 70 24.64 29.07 2.30
CA PHE A 70 25.24 27.78 2.64
C PHE A 70 25.15 26.79 1.46
N ARG A 71 24.12 26.88 0.62
CA ARG A 71 23.98 26.04 -0.58
C ARG A 71 25.13 26.25 -1.56
N GLN A 72 25.63 27.49 -1.66
CA GLN A 72 26.74 27.86 -2.55
C GLN A 72 28.11 27.42 -2.04
N TYR A 73 28.23 27.01 -0.77
CA TYR A 73 29.49 26.54 -0.23
C TYR A 73 29.88 25.18 -0.82
N GLU A 74 31.19 24.98 -0.94
CA GLU A 74 31.76 23.66 -1.25
C GLU A 74 31.32 22.62 -0.22
N TYR A 75 31.23 21.37 -0.67
CA TYR A 75 30.74 20.24 0.12
C TYR A 75 31.36 20.15 1.51
N LEU A 76 32.70 20.11 1.62
CA LEU A 76 33.39 19.99 2.91
C LEU A 76 33.10 21.16 3.85
N ARG A 77 32.83 22.35 3.29
CA ARG A 77 32.44 23.51 4.07
C ARG A 77 31.00 23.40 4.54
N ARG A 78 30.07 22.86 3.74
CA ARG A 78 28.68 22.59 4.15
C ARG A 78 28.59 21.62 5.32
N VAL A 79 29.36 20.52 5.28
CA VAL A 79 29.38 19.49 6.32
C VAL A 79 29.72 20.07 7.70
N LYS A 80 30.59 21.08 7.77
CA LYS A 80 30.92 21.77 9.04
C LYS A 80 29.71 22.43 9.72
N TYR A 81 28.66 22.74 8.95
CA TYR A 81 27.45 23.39 9.46
C TYR A 81 26.31 22.41 9.76
N TYR A 82 26.50 21.10 9.58
CA TYR A 82 25.46 20.10 9.88
C TYR A 82 24.99 20.12 11.34
N PRO A 83 25.88 20.28 12.34
CA PRO A 83 25.45 20.43 13.73
C PRO A 83 24.56 21.66 13.97
N LEU A 84 24.71 22.72 13.17
CA LEU A 84 23.91 23.94 13.32
C LEU A 84 22.43 23.68 12.96
N LEU A 85 22.16 22.85 11.96
CA LEU A 85 20.81 22.51 11.53
C LEU A 85 19.99 21.88 12.67
N CYS A 86 20.59 20.93 13.40
CA CYS A 86 19.95 20.30 14.55
C CYS A 86 19.72 21.29 15.70
N ARG A 87 20.61 22.26 15.91
CA ARG A 87 20.42 23.27 16.98
C ARG A 87 19.34 24.29 16.63
N GLN A 88 19.22 24.65 15.37
CA GLN A 88 18.31 25.72 14.93
C GLN A 88 16.86 25.27 14.87
N ASP A 89 16.60 24.04 14.41
CA ASP A 89 15.25 23.46 14.39
C ASP A 89 15.18 22.28 15.35
N SER A 90 14.48 22.44 16.48
CA SER A 90 14.28 21.38 17.47
C SER A 90 13.41 20.22 16.98
N GLN A 91 12.57 20.45 15.96
CA GLN A 91 11.69 19.43 15.39
C GLN A 91 12.38 18.59 14.32
N LEU A 92 13.52 19.05 13.81
CA LEU A 92 14.33 18.28 12.86
C LEU A 92 14.88 17.03 13.55
N MET A 93 14.45 15.86 13.07
CA MET A 93 14.90 14.55 13.55
C MET A 93 16.06 14.01 12.72
N CYS A 94 16.04 14.26 11.41
CA CYS A 94 17.00 13.71 10.46
C CYS A 94 17.04 14.51 9.16
N PHE A 95 18.14 14.40 8.44
CA PHE A 95 18.34 14.96 7.11
C PHE A 95 19.37 14.14 6.34
N TYR A 96 19.51 14.37 5.04
CA TYR A 96 20.48 13.65 4.21
C TYR A 96 21.05 14.54 3.12
N ASP A 97 22.21 14.14 2.62
CA ASP A 97 22.83 14.70 1.43
C ASP A 97 23.11 13.59 0.39
N GLU A 98 24.09 13.82 -0.48
CA GLU A 98 24.53 12.89 -1.52
C GLU A 98 25.21 11.62 -0.97
N TYR A 99 25.84 11.70 0.21
CA TYR A 99 26.74 10.67 0.75
C TYR A 99 26.40 10.23 2.19
N PHE A 100 25.67 11.05 2.93
CA PHE A 100 25.44 10.90 4.35
C PHE A 100 23.97 11.04 4.68
N MET A 101 23.54 10.20 5.61
CA MET A 101 22.30 10.38 6.33
C MET A 101 22.62 10.74 7.77
N CYS A 102 21.99 11.80 8.26
CA CYS A 102 22.26 12.41 9.56
C CYS A 102 21.02 12.35 10.45
N ILE A 103 21.25 12.10 11.74
CA ILE A 103 20.22 12.08 12.78
C ILE A 103 20.59 13.12 13.83
N CYS A 104 19.62 13.95 14.21
CA CYS A 104 19.76 14.86 15.33
C CYS A 104 19.52 14.06 16.63
N ASP A 105 20.54 13.98 17.48
CA ASP A 105 20.41 13.32 18.78
C ASP A 105 19.73 14.21 19.83
N ARG A 106 19.70 13.73 21.08
CA ARG A 106 19.10 14.45 22.20
C ARG A 106 19.86 15.71 22.55
N ASP A 107 21.18 15.71 22.38
CA ASP A 107 22.05 16.86 22.62
C ASP A 107 22.08 17.83 21.43
N ARG A 108 21.23 17.57 20.42
CA ARG A 108 21.13 18.32 19.17
C ARG A 108 22.43 18.36 18.39
N PHE A 109 23.23 17.31 18.51
CA PHE A 109 24.35 17.04 17.61
C PHE A 109 23.88 16.22 16.41
N SER A 110 24.52 16.46 15.26
CA SER A 110 24.24 15.70 14.04
C SER A 110 25.14 14.47 13.97
N ASN A 111 24.56 13.28 14.13
CA ASN A 111 25.26 12.02 13.94
C ASN A 111 25.02 11.52 12.51
N CYS A 112 26.05 11.61 11.68
CA CYS A 112 26.01 11.27 10.26
C CYS A 112 26.74 9.96 9.97
N PHE A 113 26.15 9.14 9.11
CA PHE A 113 26.75 7.89 8.64
C PHE A 113 26.56 7.78 7.13
N GLU A 114 27.48 7.06 6.49
CA GLU A 114 27.49 6.89 5.05
C GLU A 114 26.19 6.22 4.59
N PHE A 115 25.56 6.84 3.59
CA PHE A 115 24.30 6.42 3.03
C PHE A 115 24.32 6.68 1.52
N ASN A 116 24.24 5.60 0.75
CA ASN A 116 24.17 5.68 -0.70
C ASN A 116 22.69 5.82 -1.14
N ASN A 117 22.27 7.04 -1.45
CA ASN A 117 20.91 7.35 -1.93
C ASN A 117 20.70 6.96 -3.41
N THR A 118 21.78 6.66 -4.14
CA THR A 118 21.79 6.44 -5.59
C THR A 118 21.37 5.04 -6.01
N ILE A 119 21.00 4.18 -5.06
CA ILE A 119 20.55 2.82 -5.35
C ILE A 119 19.18 2.86 -6.05
N LYS A 120 19.21 2.94 -7.38
CA LYS A 120 18.04 2.75 -8.23
C LYS A 120 17.93 1.27 -8.54
N TYR A 121 16.97 0.60 -7.90
CA TYR A 121 16.70 -0.81 -8.12
C TYR A 121 16.02 -1.05 -9.48
N ASN A 122 16.78 -0.93 -10.57
CA ASN A 122 16.26 -1.22 -11.89
C ASN A 122 16.14 -2.73 -12.10
N CYS A 123 14.95 -3.17 -12.49
CA CYS A 123 14.71 -4.53 -12.95
C CYS A 123 15.24 -4.69 -14.39
N ASN A 124 16.57 -4.61 -14.56
CA ASN A 124 17.23 -4.65 -15.87
C ASN A 124 16.77 -5.89 -16.68
N GLY A 125 16.02 -5.64 -17.77
CA GLY A 125 15.68 -6.64 -18.79
C GLY A 125 14.68 -7.72 -18.40
N LYS A 126 14.14 -7.71 -17.18
CA LYS A 126 13.08 -8.63 -16.77
C LYS A 126 11.77 -7.85 -16.71
N HIS A 127 10.85 -8.12 -17.64
CA HIS A 127 9.48 -7.58 -17.66
C HIS A 127 8.66 -8.09 -16.45
N LEU A 128 9.08 -7.73 -15.23
CA LEU A 128 8.47 -8.18 -13.97
C LEU A 128 7.18 -7.42 -13.64
N CYS A 129 7.10 -6.17 -14.11
CA CYS A 129 5.95 -5.30 -13.98
C CYS A 129 5.42 -4.96 -15.37
N TYR A 130 4.12 -5.15 -15.58
CA TYR A 130 3.40 -4.79 -16.80
C TYR A 130 2.98 -3.31 -16.77
N ASN A 131 2.50 -2.80 -17.91
CA ASN A 131 1.88 -1.48 -18.04
C ASN A 131 2.73 -0.33 -17.48
N ASP A 132 4.04 -0.36 -17.78
CA ASP A 132 5.03 0.64 -17.36
C ASP A 132 5.08 0.85 -15.83
N GLY A 133 4.73 -0.18 -15.06
CA GLY A 133 4.87 -0.16 -13.60
C GLY A 133 6.32 -0.05 -13.16
N GLN A 134 6.58 0.79 -12.16
CA GLN A 134 7.90 0.93 -11.57
C GLN A 134 8.24 -0.32 -10.75
N CYS A 135 9.45 -0.84 -10.95
CA CYS A 135 9.90 -2.08 -10.33
C CYS A 135 10.96 -1.80 -9.27
N PHE A 136 10.85 -2.46 -8.12
CA PHE A 136 11.81 -2.36 -7.02
C PHE A 136 12.28 -3.75 -6.61
N LEU A 137 13.59 -3.88 -6.37
CA LEU A 137 14.25 -5.12 -5.95
C LEU A 137 14.82 -4.96 -4.55
N ASN A 138 14.83 -6.04 -3.77
CA ASN A 138 15.32 -5.99 -2.40
C ASN A 138 16.86 -5.90 -2.28
N ASN A 139 17.58 -6.39 -3.29
CA ASN A 139 19.04 -6.41 -3.31
C ASN A 139 19.54 -6.36 -4.75
N GLU A 140 20.64 -5.64 -4.99
CA GLU A 140 21.30 -5.54 -6.29
C GLU A 140 22.04 -6.84 -6.65
N THR A 141 22.79 -7.43 -5.70
CA THR A 141 23.70 -8.56 -6.01
C THR A 141 22.96 -9.88 -6.17
N CYS A 142 21.86 -10.07 -5.42
CA CYS A 142 21.04 -11.29 -5.49
C CYS A 142 19.59 -10.97 -5.06
N PRO A 143 18.72 -10.56 -5.98
CA PRO A 143 17.34 -10.19 -5.66
C PRO A 143 16.51 -11.44 -5.34
N THR A 144 15.94 -11.48 -4.13
CA THR A 144 15.03 -12.57 -3.70
C THR A 144 13.55 -12.21 -3.85
N THR A 145 13.23 -10.92 -3.86
CA THR A 145 11.86 -10.40 -3.89
C THR A 145 11.81 -9.13 -4.73
N PHE A 146 10.67 -8.91 -5.39
CA PHE A 146 10.39 -7.72 -6.19
C PHE A 146 9.00 -7.17 -5.84
N ILE A 147 8.84 -5.86 -5.99
CA ILE A 147 7.56 -5.16 -5.84
C ILE A 147 7.33 -4.27 -7.05
N CYS A 148 6.11 -4.28 -7.57
CA CYS A 148 5.66 -3.36 -8.61
C CYS A 148 4.80 -2.24 -8.00
N VAL A 149 5.16 -1.00 -8.32
CA VAL A 149 4.34 0.19 -8.09
C VAL A 149 3.67 0.53 -9.40
N CYS A 150 2.35 0.42 -9.42
CA CYS A 150 1.55 0.58 -10.63
C CYS A 150 1.25 2.04 -10.89
N ASN A 151 1.25 2.42 -12.17
CA ASN A 151 0.72 3.70 -12.60
C ASN A 151 -0.79 3.78 -12.36
N ASP A 152 -1.33 4.99 -12.41
CA ASP A 152 -2.75 5.24 -12.26
C ASP A 152 -3.57 4.38 -13.22
N CYS A 153 -4.71 3.89 -12.72
CA CYS A 153 -5.62 3.00 -13.45
C CYS A 153 -5.07 1.58 -13.72
N TYR A 154 -3.93 1.18 -13.14
CA TYR A 154 -3.43 -0.18 -13.19
C TYR A 154 -3.28 -0.80 -11.80
N TYR A 155 -3.50 -2.11 -11.69
CA TYR A 155 -3.45 -2.81 -10.41
C TYR A 155 -3.10 -4.30 -10.56
N GLY A 156 -2.99 -4.99 -9.42
CA GLY A 156 -2.48 -6.36 -9.33
C GLY A 156 -1.04 -6.42 -8.79
N LYS A 157 -0.52 -7.64 -8.62
CA LYS A 157 0.85 -7.86 -8.09
C LYS A 157 1.94 -7.37 -9.04
N GLN A 158 1.67 -7.45 -10.35
CA GLN A 158 2.58 -7.06 -11.43
C GLN A 158 2.01 -5.93 -12.28
N CYS A 159 0.99 -5.21 -11.79
CA CYS A 159 0.28 -4.18 -12.57
C CYS A 159 -0.39 -4.72 -13.84
N GLN A 160 -0.76 -5.99 -13.85
CA GLN A 160 -1.28 -6.68 -15.03
C GLN A 160 -2.72 -6.31 -15.42
N PHE A 161 -3.47 -5.70 -14.52
CA PHE A 161 -4.87 -5.32 -14.76
C PHE A 161 -4.98 -3.82 -14.98
N SER A 162 -5.87 -3.40 -15.89
CA SER A 162 -6.16 -1.99 -16.17
C SER A 162 -7.64 -1.71 -15.98
N THR A 163 -7.98 -0.57 -15.36
CA THR A 163 -9.37 -0.09 -15.28
C THR A 163 -9.88 0.50 -16.60
N LYS A 164 -9.02 0.72 -17.59
CA LYS A 164 -9.38 1.32 -18.88
C LYS A 164 -10.22 0.38 -19.77
N ASP A 165 -10.01 -0.92 -19.64
CA ASP A 165 -10.68 -1.95 -20.45
C ASP A 165 -11.85 -2.64 -19.72
N PHE A 166 -12.32 -2.05 -18.60
CA PHE A 166 -13.40 -2.65 -17.82
C PHE A 166 -14.76 -2.50 -18.49
N ILE A 167 -15.17 -3.55 -19.20
CA ILE A 167 -16.57 -3.89 -19.38
C ILE A 167 -17.04 -4.53 -18.06
N PHE A 168 -17.56 -3.69 -17.14
CA PHE A 168 -18.43 -4.06 -16.01
C PHE A 168 -18.10 -5.38 -15.26
N SER A 169 -16.99 -5.43 -14.51
CA SER A 169 -16.95 -6.33 -13.35
C SER A 169 -16.60 -5.54 -12.08
N LEU A 170 -17.49 -5.63 -11.09
CA LEU A 170 -17.41 -4.88 -9.84
C LEU A 170 -16.36 -5.47 -8.89
N ASP A 171 -16.01 -6.75 -9.07
CA ASP A 171 -15.16 -7.53 -8.18
C ASP A 171 -13.74 -6.97 -7.98
N PRO A 172 -13.01 -6.50 -9.01
CA PRO A 172 -11.69 -5.92 -8.81
C PRO A 172 -11.71 -4.52 -8.19
N ILE A 173 -12.75 -3.72 -8.44
CA ILE A 173 -12.93 -2.41 -7.80
C ILE A 173 -13.23 -2.63 -6.30
N LEU A 174 -14.14 -3.55 -5.99
CA LEU A 174 -14.47 -3.92 -4.63
C LEU A 174 -13.28 -4.55 -3.90
N GLY A 175 -12.57 -5.48 -4.51
CA GLY A 175 -11.40 -6.14 -3.93
C GLY A 175 -10.28 -5.18 -3.56
N TYR A 176 -10.11 -4.07 -4.30
CA TYR A 176 -9.15 -3.02 -3.96
C TYR A 176 -9.60 -2.16 -2.76
N HIS A 177 -10.91 -1.96 -2.61
CA HIS A 177 -11.48 -1.09 -1.57
C HIS A 177 -11.88 -1.82 -0.29
N ILE A 178 -12.02 -3.14 -0.29
CA ILE A 178 -12.31 -3.94 0.89
C ILE A 178 -11.12 -3.91 1.84
N LYS A 179 -11.33 -3.34 3.03
CA LYS A 179 -10.32 -3.23 4.08
C LYS A 179 -10.58 -4.33 5.13
N PRO A 180 -9.81 -5.43 5.15
CA PRO A 180 -10.14 -6.62 5.95
C PRO A 180 -10.04 -6.43 7.47
N SER A 181 -9.66 -5.24 7.96
CA SER A 181 -9.38 -4.97 9.37
C SER A 181 -10.29 -3.92 10.02
N ILE A 182 -11.42 -3.56 9.41
CA ILE A 182 -12.37 -2.59 9.97
C ILE A 182 -13.76 -3.21 10.17
N SER A 183 -14.45 -2.77 11.22
CA SER A 183 -15.85 -3.14 11.44
C SER A 183 -16.73 -2.65 10.27
N LEU A 184 -17.73 -3.44 9.87
CA LEU A 184 -18.66 -3.18 8.76
C LEU A 184 -19.29 -1.77 8.74
N HIS A 185 -19.34 -1.08 9.88
CA HIS A 185 -19.84 0.29 9.98
C HIS A 185 -18.87 1.36 9.44
N GLN A 186 -17.57 1.08 9.37
CA GLN A 186 -16.53 2.03 8.93
C GLN A 186 -16.06 1.79 7.49
N GLU A 187 -16.63 0.83 6.78
CA GLU A 187 -16.39 0.59 5.36
C GLU A 187 -16.85 1.77 4.48
N PRO A 188 -16.17 2.04 3.35
CA PRO A 188 -16.52 3.11 2.43
C PRO A 188 -17.93 2.91 1.83
N PHE A 189 -18.59 4.03 1.49
CA PHE A 189 -19.98 4.06 0.99
C PHE A 189 -20.24 3.07 -0.16
N ILE A 190 -19.26 2.90 -1.05
CA ILE A 190 -19.30 1.97 -2.19
C ILE A 190 -19.54 0.51 -1.74
N VAL A 191 -18.88 0.04 -0.68
CA VAL A 191 -19.01 -1.34 -0.17
C VAL A 191 -20.38 -1.56 0.48
N LYS A 192 -20.90 -0.56 1.18
CA LYS A 192 -22.25 -0.63 1.76
C LYS A 192 -23.32 -0.71 0.68
N PHE A 193 -23.18 0.12 -0.36
CA PHE A 193 -24.10 0.14 -1.49
C PHE A 193 -24.09 -1.19 -2.26
N SER A 194 -22.93 -1.79 -2.48
CA SER A 194 -22.84 -3.09 -3.15
C SER A 194 -23.47 -4.23 -2.35
N ILE A 195 -23.33 -4.25 -1.01
CA ILE A 195 -23.96 -5.27 -0.14
C ILE A 195 -25.50 -5.15 -0.18
N ILE A 196 -26.02 -3.93 -0.22
CA ILE A 196 -27.46 -3.68 -0.36
C ILE A 196 -27.97 -4.17 -1.72
N ILE A 197 -27.23 -3.90 -2.80
CA ILE A 197 -27.61 -4.38 -4.13
C ILE A 197 -27.60 -5.91 -4.21
N THR A 198 -26.56 -6.58 -3.69
CA THR A 198 -26.48 -8.05 -3.74
C THR A 198 -27.57 -8.71 -2.90
N THR A 199 -27.90 -8.16 -1.73
CA THR A 199 -29.02 -8.67 -0.91
C THR A 199 -30.37 -8.52 -1.61
N ILE A 200 -30.62 -7.38 -2.27
CA ILE A 200 -31.84 -7.18 -3.08
C ILE A 200 -31.90 -8.17 -4.24
N MET A 201 -30.80 -8.35 -4.97
CA MET A 201 -30.73 -9.30 -6.10
C MET A 201 -31.03 -10.73 -5.64
N LEU A 202 -30.43 -11.19 -4.53
CA LEU A 202 -30.67 -12.53 -3.99
C LEU A 202 -32.11 -12.70 -3.49
N PHE A 203 -32.70 -11.68 -2.87
CA PHE A 203 -34.10 -11.73 -2.43
C PHE A 203 -35.08 -11.84 -3.61
N ARG A 204 -34.80 -11.11 -4.71
CA ARG A 204 -35.60 -11.18 -5.95
C ARG A 204 -35.52 -12.55 -6.62
N ILE A 205 -34.35 -13.18 -6.65
CA ILE A 205 -34.17 -14.51 -7.24
C ILE A 205 -34.92 -15.59 -6.43
N ASN A 206 -34.84 -15.54 -5.10
CA ASN A 206 -35.57 -16.48 -4.24
C ASN A 206 -37.09 -16.36 -4.39
N HIS A 207 -37.63 -15.13 -4.41
CA HIS A 207 -39.05 -14.91 -4.67
C HIS A 207 -39.46 -15.34 -6.09
N GLY A 208 -38.62 -15.11 -7.10
CA GLY A 208 -38.86 -15.57 -8.46
C GLY A 208 -38.93 -17.10 -8.57
N PHE A 209 -38.07 -17.82 -7.84
CA PHE A 209 -38.09 -19.29 -7.80
C PHE A 209 -39.33 -19.84 -7.10
N ILE A 210 -39.78 -19.21 -6.01
CA ILE A 210 -41.02 -19.57 -5.30
C ILE A 210 -42.26 -19.31 -6.17
N VAL A 211 -42.28 -18.21 -6.93
CA VAL A 211 -43.37 -17.92 -7.88
C VAL A 211 -43.38 -18.92 -9.03
N TYR A 212 -42.21 -19.28 -9.57
CA TYR A 212 -42.10 -20.28 -10.63
C TYR A 212 -42.55 -21.68 -10.18
N SER A 213 -42.16 -22.12 -8.98
CA SER A 213 -42.59 -23.43 -8.45
C SER A 213 -44.10 -23.47 -8.18
N ASN A 214 -44.69 -22.38 -7.68
CA ASN A 214 -46.14 -22.27 -7.51
C ASN A 214 -46.90 -22.32 -8.86
N ILE A 215 -46.45 -21.59 -9.88
CA ILE A 215 -47.06 -21.61 -11.22
C ILE A 215 -46.93 -23.00 -11.88
N SER A 216 -45.79 -23.67 -11.68
CA SER A 216 -45.58 -25.06 -12.15
C SER A 216 -46.58 -26.01 -11.49
N SER A 217 -46.80 -25.88 -10.16
CA SER A 217 -47.77 -26.69 -9.43
C SER A 217 -49.22 -26.48 -9.92
N GLU A 218 -49.56 -25.25 -10.33
CA GLU A 218 -50.90 -24.89 -10.82
C GLU A 218 -51.15 -25.37 -12.25
N LYS A 219 -50.13 -25.34 -13.12
CA LYS A 219 -50.16 -25.96 -14.47
C LYS A 219 -50.30 -27.47 -14.40
N ILE A 220 -49.59 -28.13 -13.47
CA ILE A 220 -49.72 -29.57 -13.24
C ILE A 220 -51.16 -29.87 -12.78
N LYS A 221 -51.70 -29.15 -11.80
CA LYS A 221 -53.11 -29.31 -11.35
C LYS A 221 -54.14 -29.12 -12.47
N ARG A 222 -53.96 -28.13 -13.36
CA ARG A 222 -54.85 -27.94 -14.52
C ARG A 222 -54.75 -29.09 -15.52
N SER A 223 -53.57 -29.67 -15.74
CA SER A 223 -53.38 -30.80 -16.67
C SER A 223 -54.11 -32.09 -16.23
N TRP A 224 -54.22 -32.35 -14.92
CA TRP A 224 -54.97 -33.51 -14.41
C TRP A 224 -56.50 -33.32 -14.50
N LEU A 225 -56.99 -32.09 -14.42
CA LEU A 225 -58.41 -31.77 -14.57
C LEU A 225 -58.91 -31.97 -16.01
N TRP A 226 -58.08 -31.73 -17.03
CA TRP A 226 -58.45 -32.03 -18.43
C TRP A 226 -58.52 -33.53 -18.72
N LEU A 227 -57.61 -34.35 -18.15
CA LEU A 227 -57.61 -35.80 -18.32
C LEU A 227 -58.75 -36.53 -17.59
N LEU A 228 -59.32 -35.92 -16.54
CA LEU A 228 -60.50 -36.47 -15.85
C LEU A 228 -61.81 -36.06 -16.54
N SER A 229 -61.85 -34.94 -17.26
CA SER A 229 -63.04 -34.50 -17.99
C SER A 229 -63.28 -35.25 -19.31
N SER A 230 -62.25 -35.85 -19.92
CA SER A 230 -62.36 -36.59 -21.18
C SER A 230 -62.75 -38.07 -21.03
N ARG A 231 -63.07 -38.54 -19.81
CA ARG A 231 -63.58 -39.89 -19.53
C ARG A 231 -65.03 -39.94 -19.03
N ILE A 232 -65.74 -38.80 -19.02
CA ILE A 232 -67.14 -38.70 -18.53
C ILE A 232 -68.13 -38.34 -19.67
N ILE A 233 -67.66 -38.20 -20.91
CA ILE A 233 -68.53 -38.02 -22.08
C ILE A 233 -68.24 -39.16 -23.04
N ASP A 234 -68.90 -40.29 -22.77
CA ASP A 234 -69.48 -41.14 -23.83
C ASP A 234 -70.67 -40.38 -24.46
#